data_AF-A0A8H7X6H6-F1
#
_entry.id   AF-A0A8H7X6H6-F1
#
_cell.length_a   1.000
_cell.length_b   1.000
_cell.length_c   1.000
_cell.angle_alpha   90.00
_cell.angle_beta   90.00
_cell.angle_gamma   90.00
#
_symmetry.space_group_name_H-M   'P 1'
#
loop_
_entity.id
_entity.type
_entity.pdbx_description
1 polymer ?
#
loop_
_entity_poly.entity_id
_entity_poly.type
_entity_poly.pdbx_seq_one_letter_code
_entity_poly.pdbx_strand_id
1 'polypeptide(L)'
;MDRIAHPLPTASELTSAILILSHTLQSLRLKHGLIDSSATFLHASSFSLPCLLPSNITILIQPSKKISALELTHALSERRFASNFVVTRKNGVDYPKVIIKRPKNNMRGDLLVEFRIVDHWLCHERREAYDFQIPGNETVPLMVGGEQVHVMNPEWLLRQKIQMWNELVLEKEKRTDEFEIKTLVDVLGLRGSGKIKFRHKQEVEELSLVVMGMDRDDPMVLGSVIDCPQVFGPWYDLAWVRAFGAVGSVLVLMKVLDRCVPGHDG
;
A
#
# COMPACT_ATOMS: atom_id res chain seq x y z
N MET A 1 22.16 -2.75 28.48
CA MET A 1 20.79 -3.28 28.61
C MET A 1 20.48 -4.00 27.32
N ASP A 2 20.68 -5.31 27.31
CA ASP A 2 20.33 -6.15 26.17
C ASP A 2 18.82 -6.05 25.95
N ARG A 3 18.42 -5.45 24.82
CA ARG A 3 17.04 -5.51 24.37
C ARG A 3 16.76 -6.98 24.09
N ILE A 4 16.04 -7.66 24.97
CA ILE A 4 15.49 -8.99 24.68
C ILE A 4 14.70 -8.81 23.38
N ALA A 5 15.24 -9.33 22.29
CA ALA A 5 14.60 -9.28 20.98
C ALA A 5 13.27 -10.00 21.13
N HIS A 6 12.16 -9.27 21.03
CA HIS A 6 10.86 -9.91 20.97
C HIS A 6 10.88 -10.86 19.78
N PRO A 7 10.54 -12.15 19.96
CA PRO A 7 10.60 -13.11 18.87
C PRO A 7 9.62 -12.67 17.77
N LEU A 8 10.11 -12.60 16.53
CA LEU A 8 9.25 -12.32 15.38
C LEU A 8 8.18 -13.42 15.25
N PRO A 9 6.93 -13.06 14.88
CA PRO A 9 5.88 -14.05 14.65
C PRO A 9 6.27 -14.98 13.51
N THR A 10 5.87 -16.25 13.58
CA THR A 10 5.80 -17.11 12.40
C THR A 10 4.61 -16.73 11.51
N ALA A 11 4.56 -17.22 10.27
CA ALA A 11 3.41 -17.02 9.39
C ALA A 11 2.08 -17.49 10.01
N SER A 12 2.08 -18.63 10.72
CA SER A 12 0.89 -19.15 11.40
C SER A 12 0.48 -18.31 12.60
N GLU A 13 1.43 -17.80 13.38
CA GLU A 13 1.18 -16.92 14.53
C GLU A 13 0.62 -15.56 14.07
N LEU A 14 1.19 -14.99 13.01
CA LEU A 14 0.70 -13.77 12.38
C LEU A 14 -0.72 -13.97 11.82
N THR A 15 -0.95 -15.08 11.13
CA THR A 15 -2.28 -15.43 10.61
C THR A 15 -3.29 -15.53 11.75
N SER A 16 -2.94 -16.19 12.84
CA SER A 16 -3.80 -16.29 14.03
C SER A 16 -4.10 -14.91 14.63
N ALA A 17 -3.10 -14.01 14.69
CA ALA A 17 -3.30 -12.64 15.15
C ALA A 17 -4.28 -11.87 14.27
N ILE A 18 -4.14 -12.00 12.95
CA ILE A 18 -5.03 -11.39 11.96
C ILE A 18 -6.47 -11.87 12.13
N LEU A 19 -6.70 -13.18 12.35
CA LEU A 19 -8.03 -13.73 12.55
C LEU A 19 -8.68 -13.20 13.83
N ILE A 20 -7.94 -13.17 14.95
CA ILE A 20 -8.40 -12.59 16.23
C ILE A 20 -8.81 -11.12 16.03
N LEU A 21 -7.98 -10.35 15.32
CA LEU A 21 -8.27 -8.95 15.01
C LEU A 21 -9.52 -8.81 14.15
N SER A 22 -9.61 -9.55 13.05
CA SER A 22 -10.75 -9.44 12.14
C SER A 22 -12.05 -9.82 12.83
N HIS A 23 -12.09 -10.91 13.59
CA HIS A 23 -13.25 -11.30 14.40
C HIS A 23 -13.66 -10.22 15.40
N THR A 24 -12.69 -9.65 16.10
CA THR A 24 -12.96 -8.59 17.07
C THR A 24 -13.58 -7.37 16.41
N LEU A 25 -13.01 -6.89 15.30
CA LEU A 25 -13.51 -5.72 14.57
C LEU A 25 -14.88 -5.96 13.92
N GLN A 26 -15.11 -7.16 13.39
CA GLN A 26 -16.42 -7.58 12.87
C GLN A 26 -17.48 -7.61 13.97
N SER A 27 -17.15 -8.12 15.17
CA SER A 27 -18.06 -8.12 16.32
C SER A 27 -18.44 -6.71 16.79
N LEU A 28 -17.52 -5.76 16.63
CA LEU A 28 -17.73 -4.33 16.89
C LEU A 28 -18.47 -3.61 15.75
N ARG A 29 -18.77 -4.30 14.65
CA ARG A 29 -19.41 -3.76 13.44
C ARG A 29 -18.66 -2.56 12.86
N LEU A 30 -17.32 -2.58 12.96
CA LEU A 30 -16.47 -1.53 12.41
C LEU A 30 -16.08 -1.86 10.97
N LYS A 31 -16.28 -0.92 10.05
CA LYS A 31 -15.72 -1.01 8.70
C LYS A 31 -14.20 -0.85 8.81
N HIS A 32 -13.46 -1.86 8.37
CA HIS A 32 -12.01 -1.94 8.52
C HIS A 32 -11.37 -2.66 7.34
N GLY A 33 -10.07 -2.47 7.17
CA GLY A 33 -9.23 -3.20 6.23
C GLY A 33 -7.80 -3.28 6.74
N LEU A 34 -7.15 -4.43 6.52
CA LEU A 34 -5.70 -4.53 6.70
C LEU A 34 -4.97 -3.70 5.64
N ILE A 35 -3.89 -3.05 6.04
CA ILE A 35 -2.99 -2.26 5.19
C ILE A 35 -1.51 -2.63 5.41
N ASP A 36 -0.62 -1.92 4.72
CA ASP A 36 0.84 -2.10 4.75
C ASP A 36 1.27 -3.55 4.39
N SER A 37 2.46 -3.95 4.85
CA SER A 37 3.08 -5.25 4.61
C SER A 37 2.18 -6.43 4.99
N SER A 38 1.30 -6.29 5.99
CA SER A 38 0.34 -7.32 6.38
C SER A 38 -0.73 -7.59 5.33
N ALA A 39 -1.18 -6.54 4.63
CA ALA A 39 -2.10 -6.67 3.52
C ALA A 39 -1.42 -7.27 2.29
N THR A 40 -0.21 -6.81 1.95
CA THR A 40 0.60 -7.35 0.85
C THR A 40 0.86 -8.84 1.06
N PHE A 41 1.24 -9.24 2.28
CA PHE A 41 1.46 -10.65 2.64
C PHE A 41 0.21 -11.52 2.39
N LEU A 42 -0.98 -11.06 2.77
CA LEU A 42 -2.22 -11.84 2.57
C LEU A 42 -2.62 -11.96 1.10
N HIS A 43 -2.51 -10.87 0.33
CA HIS A 43 -2.76 -10.91 -1.11
C HIS A 43 -1.79 -11.87 -1.80
N ALA A 44 -0.49 -11.72 -1.55
CA ALA A 44 0.53 -12.59 -2.13
C ALA A 44 0.30 -14.07 -1.77
N SER A 45 0.01 -14.34 -0.49
CA SER A 45 -0.31 -15.69 -0.01
C SER A 45 -1.52 -16.30 -0.73
N SER A 46 -2.55 -15.49 -1.02
CA SER A 46 -3.75 -15.94 -1.74
C SER A 46 -3.47 -16.39 -3.17
N PHE A 47 -2.38 -15.89 -3.77
CA PHE A 47 -1.92 -16.27 -5.11
C PHE A 47 -0.68 -17.17 -5.09
N SER A 48 -0.26 -17.67 -3.91
CA SER A 48 0.98 -18.45 -3.74
C SER A 48 2.24 -17.75 -4.24
N LEU A 49 2.28 -16.41 -4.15
CA LEU A 49 3.43 -15.60 -4.55
C LEU A 49 4.46 -15.50 -3.42
N PRO A 50 5.76 -15.37 -3.75
CA PRO A 50 6.78 -15.01 -2.77
C PRO A 50 6.43 -13.71 -2.06
N CYS A 51 6.51 -13.70 -0.72
CA CYS A 51 6.24 -12.51 0.07
C CYS A 51 7.12 -12.43 1.31
N LEU A 52 7.32 -11.21 1.80
CA LEU A 52 7.98 -10.97 3.08
C LEU A 52 6.99 -11.19 4.22
N LEU A 53 7.45 -11.85 5.29
CA LEU A 53 6.67 -12.00 6.51
C LEU A 53 6.74 -10.69 7.30
N PRO A 54 5.61 -10.00 7.52
CA PRO A 54 5.60 -8.74 8.26
C PRO A 54 5.82 -8.97 9.75
N SER A 55 6.44 -8.00 10.41
CA SER A 55 6.71 -8.03 11.85
C SER A 55 5.58 -7.46 12.71
N ASN A 56 4.66 -6.71 12.10
CA ASN A 56 3.52 -6.10 12.74
C ASN A 56 2.29 -6.12 11.80
N ILE A 57 1.15 -5.71 12.34
CA ILE A 57 -0.11 -5.60 11.59
C ILE A 57 -0.54 -4.13 11.61
N THR A 58 -0.96 -3.57 10.47
CA THR A 58 -1.60 -2.25 10.45
C THR A 58 -3.04 -2.39 9.96
N ILE A 59 -3.96 -1.77 10.69
CA ILE A 59 -5.39 -1.80 10.40
C ILE A 59 -5.86 -0.38 10.15
N LEU A 60 -6.50 -0.18 9.01
CA LEU A 60 -7.25 1.02 8.72
C LEU A 60 -8.71 0.80 9.14
N ILE A 61 -9.29 1.75 9.88
CA ILE A 61 -10.70 1.74 10.24
C ILE A 61 -11.42 2.97 9.69
N GLN A 62 -12.69 2.81 9.31
CA GLN A 62 -13.56 3.97 9.09
C GLN A 62 -14.00 4.44 10.48
N PRO A 63 -13.54 5.61 10.94
CA PRO A 63 -13.94 6.10 12.24
C PRO A 63 -15.43 6.45 12.20
N SER A 64 -16.09 6.25 13.33
CA SER A 64 -17.47 6.67 13.55
C SER A 64 -17.51 7.78 14.59
N LYS A 65 -18.67 8.43 14.78
CA LYS A 65 -18.85 9.44 15.86
C LYS A 65 -18.54 8.91 17.27
N LYS A 66 -18.45 7.59 17.45
CA LYS A 66 -18.23 6.94 18.75
C LYS A 66 -16.87 6.26 18.91
N ILE A 67 -16.22 5.90 17.79
CA ILE A 67 -15.01 5.06 17.80
C ILE A 67 -14.07 5.59 16.71
N SER A 68 -13.01 6.28 17.12
CA SER A 68 -11.77 6.49 16.37
C SER A 68 -10.74 5.42 16.70
N ALA A 69 -9.56 5.49 16.07
CA ALA A 69 -8.43 4.62 16.35
C ALA A 69 -7.97 4.72 17.81
N LEU A 70 -8.04 5.91 18.41
CA LEU A 70 -7.67 6.12 19.81
C LEU A 70 -8.69 5.49 20.76
N GLU A 71 -9.98 5.75 20.55
CA GLU A 71 -11.01 5.12 21.39
C GLU A 71 -11.04 3.60 21.23
N LEU A 72 -10.76 3.08 20.03
CA LEU A 72 -10.65 1.64 19.83
C LEU A 72 -9.47 1.06 20.61
N THR A 73 -8.30 1.69 20.56
CA THR A 73 -7.12 1.27 21.34
C THR A 73 -7.44 1.21 22.83
N HIS A 74 -8.13 2.23 23.36
CA HIS A 74 -8.60 2.23 24.75
C HIS A 74 -9.60 1.11 25.01
N ALA A 75 -10.60 0.92 24.14
CA ALA A 75 -11.59 -0.13 24.29
C ALA A 75 -10.96 -1.53 24.35
N LEU A 76 -9.90 -1.79 23.58
CA LEU A 76 -9.17 -3.08 23.59
C LEU A 76 -8.42 -3.36 24.91
N SER A 77 -8.22 -2.36 25.76
CA SER A 77 -7.69 -2.53 27.12
C SER A 77 -8.74 -3.01 28.14
N GLU A 78 -10.03 -2.98 27.78
CA GLU A 78 -11.12 -3.36 28.67
C GLU A 78 -11.11 -4.86 28.98
N ARG A 79 -11.62 -5.22 30.17
CA ARG A 79 -11.62 -6.61 30.69
C ARG A 79 -12.26 -7.62 29.73
N ARG A 80 -13.25 -7.21 28.93
CA ARG A 80 -13.92 -8.08 27.95
C ARG A 80 -12.99 -8.55 26.82
N PHE A 81 -11.89 -7.84 26.57
CA PHE A 81 -10.90 -8.15 25.52
C PHE A 81 -9.59 -8.69 26.07
N ALA A 82 -9.40 -8.70 27.39
CA ALA A 82 -8.15 -9.06 28.06
C ALA A 82 -7.66 -10.50 27.81
N SER A 83 -8.50 -11.39 27.29
CA SER A 83 -8.10 -12.75 26.89
C SER A 83 -7.29 -12.78 25.59
N ASN A 84 -7.46 -11.78 24.73
CA ASN A 84 -6.92 -11.72 23.37
C ASN A 84 -6.02 -10.51 23.16
N PHE A 85 -6.13 -9.48 23.98
CA PHE A 85 -5.45 -8.21 23.80
C PHE A 85 -4.74 -7.75 25.06
N VAL A 86 -3.61 -7.10 24.86
CA VAL A 86 -2.92 -6.32 25.89
C VAL A 86 -2.50 -4.98 25.29
N VAL A 87 -2.63 -3.91 26.06
CA VAL A 87 -2.17 -2.58 25.63
C VAL A 87 -0.95 -2.21 26.48
N THR A 88 0.16 -1.92 25.83
CA THR A 88 1.39 -1.50 26.50
C THR A 88 1.65 -0.03 26.23
N ARG A 89 2.01 0.73 27.27
CA ARG A 89 2.29 2.16 27.12
C ARG A 89 3.80 2.41 27.00
N LYS A 90 4.21 3.17 25.99
CA LYS A 90 5.60 3.58 25.79
C LYS A 90 5.62 5.07 25.44
N ASN A 91 6.40 5.85 26.21
CA ASN A 91 6.50 7.31 26.05
C ASN A 91 5.13 8.02 26.01
N GLY A 92 4.19 7.57 26.85
CA GLY A 92 2.83 8.14 26.92
C GLY A 92 1.87 7.65 25.83
N VAL A 93 2.34 6.93 24.82
CA VAL A 93 1.54 6.38 23.71
C VAL A 93 1.18 4.93 23.98
N ASP A 94 -0.06 4.57 23.69
CA ASP A 94 -0.58 3.22 23.84
C ASP A 94 -0.35 2.38 22.58
N TYR A 95 0.22 1.19 22.76
CA TYR A 95 0.54 0.23 21.71
C TYR A 95 -0.23 -1.06 21.97
N PRO A 96 -1.31 -1.32 21.21
CA PRO A 96 -2.10 -2.52 21.39
C PRO A 96 -1.37 -3.72 20.77
N LYS A 97 -1.54 -4.89 21.40
CA LYS A 97 -0.94 -6.16 20.98
C LYS A 97 -1.96 -7.28 21.07
N VAL A 98 -1.91 -8.20 20.11
CA VAL A 98 -2.67 -9.44 20.15
C VAL A 98 -1.86 -10.49 20.90
N ILE A 99 -2.53 -11.22 21.79
CA ILE A 99 -1.94 -12.32 22.55
C ILE A 99 -2.12 -13.61 21.76
N ILE A 100 -1.00 -14.19 21.32
CA ILE A 100 -0.96 -15.50 20.67
C ILE A 100 -0.48 -16.53 21.69
N LYS A 101 -1.42 -17.37 22.11
CA LYS A 101 -1.16 -18.42 23.09
C LYS A 101 -0.33 -19.53 22.46
N ARG A 102 0.86 -19.75 23.00
CA ARG A 102 1.70 -20.88 22.60
C ARG A 102 1.39 -22.10 23.48
N PRO A 103 1.67 -23.34 23.03
CA PRO A 103 1.53 -24.51 23.88
C PRO A 103 2.28 -24.33 25.20
N LYS A 104 1.73 -24.79 26.32
CA LYS A 104 2.31 -24.60 27.68
C LYS A 104 3.77 -25.07 27.80
N ASN A 105 4.19 -26.02 26.97
CA ASN A 105 5.55 -26.56 26.97
C ASN A 105 6.52 -25.74 26.10
N ASN A 106 6.06 -24.67 25.46
CA ASN A 106 6.91 -23.80 24.68
C ASN A 106 7.64 -22.81 25.60
N MET A 107 8.96 -22.98 25.72
CA MET A 107 9.81 -22.15 26.58
C MET A 107 9.80 -20.66 26.20
N ARG A 108 9.31 -20.30 25.00
CA ARG A 108 9.21 -18.90 24.54
C ARG A 108 8.01 -18.15 25.13
N GLY A 109 7.08 -18.84 25.79
CA GLY A 109 5.85 -18.25 26.33
C GLY A 109 4.91 -17.72 25.25
N ASP A 110 3.81 -17.09 25.69
CA ASP A 110 2.86 -16.42 24.81
C ASP A 110 3.55 -15.31 24.00
N LEU A 111 3.15 -15.17 22.74
CA LEU A 111 3.66 -14.14 21.85
C LEU A 111 2.74 -12.93 21.86
N LEU A 112 3.32 -11.74 21.93
CA LEU A 112 2.60 -10.48 21.77
C LEU A 112 2.89 -9.91 20.38
N VAL A 113 1.91 -10.00 19.49
CA VAL A 113 2.01 -9.43 18.13
C VAL A 113 1.52 -7.99 18.19
N GLU A 114 2.42 -7.05 17.94
CA GLU A 114 2.08 -5.63 17.90
C GLU A 114 1.28 -5.29 16.64
N PHE A 115 0.28 -4.43 16.82
CA PHE A 115 -0.46 -3.89 15.70
C PHE A 115 -0.76 -2.40 15.89
N ARG A 116 -0.99 -1.71 14.77
CA ARG A 116 -1.34 -0.30 14.72
C ARG A 116 -2.75 -0.14 14.17
N ILE A 117 -3.49 0.79 14.73
CA ILE A 117 -4.79 1.21 14.22
C ILE A 117 -4.63 2.62 13.69
N VAL A 118 -5.05 2.85 12.45
CA VAL A 118 -5.04 4.16 11.81
C VAL A 118 -6.44 4.50 11.31
N ASP A 119 -6.71 5.80 11.22
CA ASP A 119 -7.93 6.35 10.61
C ASP A 119 -7.61 7.69 9.93
N HIS A 120 -8.57 8.20 9.16
CA HIS A 120 -8.43 9.45 8.41
C HIS A 120 -8.49 10.73 9.28
N TRP A 121 -8.78 10.62 10.58
CA TRP A 121 -8.71 11.73 11.53
C TRP A 121 -7.31 11.87 12.11
N LEU A 122 -6.66 10.75 12.42
CA LEU A 122 -5.29 10.70 12.93
C LEU A 122 -4.27 11.05 11.84
N CYS A 123 -4.48 10.58 10.61
CA CYS A 123 -3.56 10.77 9.49
C CYS A 123 -4.12 11.78 8.49
N HIS A 124 -4.10 13.07 8.85
CA HIS A 124 -4.67 14.15 8.03
C HIS A 124 -4.07 14.24 6.61
N GLU A 125 -2.76 13.99 6.47
CA GLU A 125 -2.05 13.98 5.18
C GLU A 125 -2.55 12.89 4.23
N ARG A 126 -3.09 11.79 4.77
CA ARG A 126 -3.61 10.64 4.01
C ARG A 126 -5.13 10.52 4.10
N ARG A 127 -5.82 11.59 4.50
CA ARG A 127 -7.26 11.55 4.80
C ARG A 127 -8.08 11.00 3.64
N GLU A 128 -7.81 11.45 2.41
CA GLU A 128 -8.53 10.97 1.22
C GLU A 128 -8.23 9.50 0.92
N ALA A 129 -6.98 9.05 1.09
CA ALA A 129 -6.63 7.65 0.90
C ALA A 129 -7.27 6.75 1.97
N TYR A 130 -7.52 7.28 3.18
CA TYR A 130 -7.97 6.52 4.34
C TYR A 130 -9.50 6.55 4.52
N ASP A 131 -10.23 7.21 3.61
CA ASP A 131 -11.69 7.24 3.61
C ASP A 131 -12.27 6.12 2.72
N PHE A 132 -12.97 5.18 3.35
CA PHE A 132 -13.60 4.04 2.65
C PHE A 132 -14.88 4.43 1.89
N GLN A 133 -15.30 5.70 1.92
CA GLN A 133 -16.42 6.20 1.13
C GLN A 133 -16.00 6.61 -0.29
N ILE A 134 -14.71 6.83 -0.50
CA ILE A 134 -14.16 7.22 -1.79
C ILE A 134 -14.01 5.95 -2.65
N PRO A 135 -14.57 5.94 -3.89
CA PRO A 135 -14.37 4.82 -4.81
C PRO A 135 -12.88 4.53 -4.99
N GLY A 136 -12.48 3.27 -5.15
CA GLY A 136 -11.08 2.83 -5.20
C GLY A 136 -10.41 2.61 -3.84
N ASN A 137 -11.06 2.98 -2.73
CA ASN A 137 -10.59 2.71 -1.37
C ASN A 137 -11.41 1.56 -0.72
N GLU A 138 -11.86 0.60 -1.52
CA GLU A 138 -12.62 -0.54 -1.03
C GLU A 138 -11.74 -1.62 -0.42
N THR A 139 -12.33 -2.43 0.46
CA THR A 139 -11.71 -3.68 0.92
C THR A 139 -12.18 -4.85 0.08
N VAL A 140 -11.31 -5.84 -0.05
CA VAL A 140 -11.56 -7.13 -0.67
C VAL A 140 -11.55 -8.18 0.44
N PRO A 141 -12.58 -9.03 0.53
CA PRO A 141 -12.54 -10.16 1.45
C PRO A 141 -11.59 -11.24 0.93
N LEU A 142 -10.64 -11.66 1.76
CA LEU A 142 -9.75 -12.80 1.50
C LEU A 142 -10.08 -13.94 2.46
N MET A 143 -10.01 -15.18 1.98
CA MET A 143 -10.21 -16.36 2.81
C MET A 143 -8.90 -16.73 3.49
N VAL A 144 -8.87 -16.63 4.82
CA VAL A 144 -7.70 -16.92 5.64
C VAL A 144 -8.12 -17.91 6.72
N GLY A 145 -7.54 -19.11 6.74
CA GLY A 145 -7.91 -20.13 7.74
C GLY A 145 -9.39 -20.56 7.71
N GLY A 146 -10.08 -20.39 6.57
CA GLY A 146 -11.52 -20.65 6.44
C GLY A 146 -12.43 -19.49 6.84
N GLU A 147 -11.88 -18.35 7.25
CA GLU A 147 -12.61 -17.16 7.65
C GLU A 147 -12.38 -16.00 6.66
N GLN A 148 -13.34 -15.08 6.58
CA GLN A 148 -13.21 -13.89 5.73
C GLN A 148 -12.50 -12.76 6.47
N VAL A 149 -11.37 -12.32 5.94
CA VAL A 149 -10.58 -11.18 6.42
C VAL A 149 -10.67 -10.05 5.40
N HIS A 150 -10.99 -8.85 5.86
CA HIS A 150 -11.09 -7.68 4.98
C HIS A 150 -9.72 -7.01 4.84
N VAL A 151 -9.24 -6.91 3.60
CA VAL A 151 -7.92 -6.35 3.26
C VAL A 151 -8.13 -5.22 2.25
N MET A 152 -7.36 -4.13 2.32
CA MET A 152 -7.44 -3.10 1.29
C MET A 152 -7.15 -3.68 -0.09
N ASN A 153 -7.84 -3.18 -1.11
CA ASN A 153 -7.65 -3.66 -2.48
C ASN A 153 -6.19 -3.42 -2.93
N PRO A 154 -5.62 -4.33 -3.76
CA PRO A 154 -4.23 -4.25 -4.19
C PRO A 154 -3.92 -2.99 -5.02
N GLU A 155 -4.91 -2.44 -5.73
CA GLU A 155 -4.75 -1.20 -6.49
C GLU A 155 -4.46 -0.01 -5.57
N TRP A 156 -5.15 0.07 -4.44
CA TRP A 156 -4.93 1.03 -3.38
C TRP A 156 -3.58 0.81 -2.70
N LEU A 157 -3.26 -0.44 -2.34
CA LEU A 157 -1.99 -0.78 -1.68
C LEU A 157 -0.78 -0.36 -2.52
N LEU A 158 -0.83 -0.58 -3.84
CA LEU A 158 0.26 -0.21 -4.74
C LEU A 158 0.47 1.31 -4.77
N ARG A 159 -0.61 2.10 -4.87
CA ARG A 159 -0.54 3.58 -4.80
C ARG A 159 0.12 4.04 -3.50
N GLN A 160 -0.33 3.51 -2.37
CA GLN A 160 0.21 3.88 -1.07
C GLN A 160 1.67 3.46 -0.88
N LYS A 161 2.06 2.31 -1.43
CA LYS A 161 3.46 1.85 -1.41
C LYS A 161 4.38 2.73 -2.24
N ILE A 162 3.94 3.17 -3.42
CA ILE A 162 4.69 4.14 -4.25
C ILE A 162 4.90 5.46 -3.49
N GLN A 163 3.85 5.95 -2.82
CA GLN A 163 3.92 7.15 -1.98
C GLN A 163 4.92 6.98 -0.82
N MET A 164 4.75 5.91 -0.04
CA MET A 164 5.61 5.62 1.10
C MET A 164 7.08 5.46 0.70
N TRP A 165 7.37 4.80 -0.42
CA TRP A 165 8.74 4.59 -0.89
C TRP A 165 9.50 5.92 -1.06
N ASN A 166 8.83 6.97 -1.50
CA ASN A 166 9.42 8.31 -1.67
C ASN A 166 9.67 9.03 -0.33
N GLU A 167 8.88 8.72 0.71
CA GLU A 167 9.05 9.27 2.06
C GLU A 167 10.20 8.59 2.84
N LEU A 168 10.59 7.37 2.45
CA LEU A 168 11.62 6.60 3.13
C LEU A 168 13.00 7.22 2.94
N VAL A 169 13.75 7.31 4.04
CA VAL A 169 15.13 7.83 4.04
C VAL A 169 16.16 6.68 3.98
N LEU A 170 15.83 5.53 4.58
CA LEU A 170 16.77 4.41 4.69
C LEU A 170 16.66 3.48 3.48
N GLU A 171 17.80 3.25 2.84
CA GLU A 171 17.92 2.37 1.67
C GLU A 171 17.40 0.94 1.91
N LYS A 172 17.63 0.40 3.11
CA LYS A 172 17.13 -0.93 3.50
C LYS A 172 15.59 -0.99 3.49
N GLU A 173 14.93 0.07 3.93
CA GLU A 173 13.47 0.16 3.96
C GLU A 173 12.95 0.33 2.53
N LYS A 174 13.62 1.15 1.70
CA LYS A 174 13.30 1.28 0.27
C LYS A 174 13.34 -0.05 -0.47
N ARG A 175 14.34 -0.89 -0.24
CA ARG A 175 14.42 -2.23 -0.85
C ARG A 175 13.30 -3.16 -0.40
N THR A 176 12.87 -3.02 0.85
CA THR A 176 11.73 -3.80 1.38
C THR A 176 10.44 -3.37 0.67
N ASP A 177 10.21 -2.06 0.56
CA ASP A 177 9.05 -1.52 -0.15
C ASP A 177 9.10 -1.81 -1.65
N GLU A 178 10.27 -1.79 -2.28
CA GLU A 178 10.45 -2.20 -3.68
C GLU A 178 10.03 -3.67 -3.89
N PHE A 179 10.44 -4.59 -3.01
CA PHE A 179 10.01 -5.98 -3.08
C PHE A 179 8.48 -6.10 -2.95
N GLU A 180 7.88 -5.36 -2.03
CA GLU A 180 6.43 -5.35 -1.84
C GLU A 180 5.68 -4.72 -3.04
N ILE A 181 6.22 -3.66 -3.64
CA ILE A 181 5.71 -3.06 -4.88
C ILE A 181 5.68 -4.10 -5.99
N LYS A 182 6.79 -4.82 -6.22
CA LYS A 182 6.86 -5.91 -7.21
C LYS A 182 5.83 -7.01 -6.93
N THR A 183 5.73 -7.41 -5.66
CA THR A 183 4.74 -8.42 -5.23
C THR A 183 3.31 -7.97 -5.54
N LEU A 184 2.98 -6.69 -5.30
CA LEU A 184 1.67 -6.14 -5.62
C LEU A 184 1.41 -6.05 -7.13
N VAL A 185 2.44 -5.76 -7.93
CA VAL A 185 2.35 -5.82 -9.41
C VAL A 185 2.00 -7.23 -9.86
N ASP A 186 2.67 -8.26 -9.33
CA ASP A 186 2.36 -9.66 -9.66
C ASP A 186 0.94 -10.05 -9.25
N VAL A 187 0.50 -9.65 -8.05
CA VAL A 187 -0.88 -9.85 -7.58
C VAL A 187 -1.89 -9.23 -8.56
N LEU A 188 -1.66 -7.99 -8.99
CA LEU A 188 -2.55 -7.29 -9.92
C LEU A 188 -2.57 -7.95 -11.30
N GLY A 189 -1.40 -8.38 -11.80
CA GLY A 189 -1.27 -9.11 -13.05
C GLY A 189 -2.07 -10.42 -13.04
N LEU A 190 -2.00 -11.20 -11.94
CA LEU A 190 -2.75 -12.44 -11.78
C LEU A 190 -4.25 -12.23 -11.57
N ARG A 191 -4.65 -11.14 -10.90
CA ARG A 191 -6.06 -10.82 -10.66
C ARG A 191 -6.79 -10.40 -11.93
N GLY A 192 -6.06 -9.86 -12.92
CA GLY A 192 -6.65 -9.41 -14.18
C GLY A 192 -7.52 -8.17 -14.06
N SER A 193 -7.30 -7.32 -13.04
CA SER A 193 -8.10 -6.11 -12.76
C SER A 193 -8.01 -5.00 -13.84
N GLY A 194 -7.23 -5.21 -14.90
CA GLY A 194 -6.83 -4.16 -15.83
C GLY A 194 -5.79 -3.22 -15.22
N LYS A 195 -5.47 -2.14 -15.95
CA LYS A 195 -4.46 -1.17 -15.52
C LYS A 195 -5.04 -0.10 -14.60
N ILE A 196 -4.32 0.21 -13.53
CA ILE A 196 -4.62 1.25 -12.56
C ILE A 196 -4.37 2.62 -13.18
N LYS A 197 -5.31 3.55 -12.99
CA LYS A 197 -5.13 4.97 -13.34
C LYS A 197 -4.85 5.79 -12.10
N PHE A 198 -3.94 6.74 -12.22
CA PHE A 198 -3.75 7.77 -11.20
C PHE A 198 -4.73 8.92 -11.40
N ARG A 199 -5.14 9.53 -10.29
CA ARG A 199 -6.12 10.61 -10.21
C ARG A 199 -5.45 11.97 -10.26
N HIS A 200 -4.25 12.06 -9.69
CA HIS A 200 -3.58 13.32 -9.47
C HIS A 200 -2.21 13.37 -10.12
N LYS A 201 -1.79 14.58 -10.49
CA LYS A 201 -0.45 14.83 -11.03
C LYS A 201 0.64 14.41 -10.04
N GLN A 202 0.38 14.59 -8.75
CA GLN A 202 1.30 14.19 -7.68
C GLN A 202 1.62 12.68 -7.74
N GLU A 203 0.63 11.80 -7.94
CA GLU A 203 0.87 10.36 -8.05
C GLU A 203 1.76 10.01 -9.25
N VAL A 204 1.65 10.77 -10.35
CA VAL A 204 2.51 10.60 -11.54
C VAL A 204 3.95 11.03 -11.23
N GLU A 205 4.13 12.13 -10.50
CA GLU A 205 5.44 12.61 -10.06
C GLU A 205 6.09 11.62 -9.08
N GLU A 206 5.33 11.10 -8.11
CA GLU A 206 5.75 10.09 -7.15
C GLU A 206 6.17 8.78 -7.83
N LEU A 207 5.40 8.31 -8.81
CA LEU A 207 5.75 7.13 -9.59
C LEU A 207 7.02 7.33 -10.41
N SER A 208 7.20 8.52 -11.00
CA SER A 208 8.40 8.85 -11.77
C SER A 208 9.66 8.73 -10.90
N LEU A 209 9.59 9.18 -9.64
CA LEU A 209 10.70 9.08 -8.68
C LEU A 209 11.01 7.62 -8.32
N VAL A 210 9.99 6.80 -8.07
CA VAL A 210 10.17 5.37 -7.81
C VAL A 210 10.82 4.68 -9.00
N VAL A 211 10.31 4.91 -10.22
CA VAL A 211 10.85 4.29 -11.45
C VAL A 211 12.31 4.66 -11.70
N MET A 212 12.70 5.91 -11.45
CA MET A 212 14.10 6.34 -11.58
C MET A 212 15.00 5.78 -10.48
N GLY A 213 14.45 5.48 -9.31
CA GLY A 213 15.21 5.07 -8.13
C GLY A 213 15.26 3.56 -7.87
N MET A 214 14.40 2.77 -8.52
CA MET A 214 14.46 1.30 -8.45
C MET A 214 15.67 0.79 -9.24
N ASP A 215 16.50 0.00 -8.58
CA ASP A 215 17.80 -0.42 -9.09
C ASP A 215 17.62 -1.66 -10.00
N ARG A 216 17.98 -1.55 -11.28
CA ARG A 216 18.16 -2.66 -12.26
C ARG A 216 16.92 -3.40 -12.77
N ASP A 217 15.70 -3.01 -12.42
CA ASP A 217 14.50 -3.63 -13.00
C ASP A 217 14.02 -2.94 -14.28
N ASP A 218 13.27 -3.70 -15.07
CA ASP A 218 12.54 -3.16 -16.20
C ASP A 218 11.36 -2.31 -15.68
N PRO A 219 11.37 -0.98 -15.88
CA PRO A 219 10.27 -0.11 -15.46
C PRO A 219 8.93 -0.49 -16.11
N MET A 220 8.96 -1.25 -17.21
CA MET A 220 7.75 -1.77 -17.86
C MET A 220 7.00 -2.78 -16.99
N VAL A 221 7.62 -3.38 -15.97
CA VAL A 221 6.93 -4.24 -15.01
C VAL A 221 5.83 -3.46 -14.30
N LEU A 222 6.12 -2.26 -13.78
CA LEU A 222 5.11 -1.36 -13.23
C LEU A 222 4.12 -0.89 -14.31
N GLY A 223 4.62 -0.56 -15.50
CA GLY A 223 3.79 -0.18 -16.65
C GLY A 223 2.83 -1.26 -17.16
N SER A 224 3.01 -2.51 -16.74
CA SER A 224 2.11 -3.61 -17.08
C SER A 224 0.77 -3.52 -16.33
N VAL A 225 0.78 -2.96 -15.12
CA VAL A 225 -0.41 -2.83 -14.25
C VAL A 225 -0.82 -1.38 -13.99
N ILE A 226 -0.01 -0.39 -14.40
CA ILE A 226 -0.33 1.03 -14.28
C ILE A 226 -0.45 1.68 -15.66
N ASP A 227 -1.56 2.35 -15.91
CA ASP A 227 -1.81 3.17 -17.10
C ASP A 227 -1.32 4.59 -16.84
N CYS A 228 -0.03 4.82 -17.11
CA CYS A 228 0.62 6.12 -16.99
C CYS A 228 1.56 6.39 -18.18
N PRO A 229 1.03 6.85 -19.33
CA PRO A 229 1.83 7.14 -20.52
C PRO A 229 2.92 8.19 -20.28
N GLN A 230 2.76 9.06 -19.28
CA GLN A 230 3.74 10.07 -18.90
C GLN A 230 5.04 9.46 -18.38
N VAL A 231 4.96 8.27 -17.76
CA VAL A 231 6.10 7.57 -17.16
C VAL A 231 6.55 6.40 -18.03
N PHE A 232 5.61 5.64 -18.59
CA PHE A 232 5.89 4.40 -19.32
C PHE A 232 5.68 4.49 -20.83
N GLY A 233 5.10 5.58 -21.33
CA GLY A 233 4.83 5.73 -22.75
C GLY A 233 6.11 5.98 -23.56
N PRO A 234 6.10 5.70 -24.86
CA PRO A 234 7.14 6.21 -25.75
C PRO A 234 7.20 7.74 -25.63
N TRP A 235 8.40 8.30 -25.54
CA TRP A 235 8.59 9.74 -25.36
C TRP A 235 7.84 10.58 -26.42
N TYR A 236 7.63 10.05 -27.63
CA TYR A 236 6.88 10.71 -28.71
C TYR A 236 5.35 10.68 -28.57
N ASP A 237 4.79 9.89 -27.65
CA ASP A 237 3.36 9.83 -27.38
C ASP A 237 2.90 10.85 -26.32
N LEU A 238 3.85 11.54 -25.69
CA LEU A 238 3.57 12.63 -24.78
C LEU A 238 2.90 13.79 -25.52
N ALA A 239 1.80 14.32 -24.96
CA ALA A 239 0.99 15.35 -25.61
C ALA A 239 1.80 16.61 -25.99
N TRP A 240 2.78 17.00 -25.17
CA TRP A 240 3.67 18.12 -25.48
C TRP A 240 4.63 17.80 -26.62
N VAL A 241 5.18 16.58 -26.70
CA VAL A 241 6.07 16.16 -27.80
C VAL A 241 5.31 16.13 -29.12
N ARG A 242 4.05 15.66 -29.12
CA ARG A 242 3.18 15.74 -30.30
C ARG A 242 2.89 17.19 -30.72
N ALA A 243 2.63 18.08 -29.76
CA ALA A 243 2.39 19.49 -30.04
C ALA A 243 3.63 20.19 -30.62
N PHE A 244 4.81 19.99 -30.02
CA PHE A 244 6.06 20.54 -30.54
C PHE A 244 6.48 19.91 -31.87
N GLY A 245 6.25 18.60 -32.04
CA GLY A 245 6.46 17.91 -33.31
C GLY A 245 5.58 18.47 -34.43
N ALA A 246 4.30 18.77 -34.15
CA ALA A 246 3.39 19.40 -35.10
C ALA A 246 3.82 20.83 -35.46
N VAL A 247 4.21 21.64 -34.49
CA VAL A 247 4.73 23.00 -34.75
C VAL A 247 6.02 22.95 -35.57
N GLY A 248 6.95 22.06 -35.22
CA GLY A 248 8.20 21.87 -35.96
C GLY A 248 7.97 21.44 -37.41
N SER A 249 7.02 20.52 -37.64
CA SER A 249 6.68 20.08 -39.00
C SER A 249 5.99 21.17 -39.83
N VAL A 250 5.15 22.01 -39.23
CA VAL A 250 4.59 23.21 -39.90
C VAL A 250 5.69 24.20 -40.28
N LEU A 251 6.65 24.47 -39.39
CA LEU A 251 7.77 25.36 -39.68
C LEU A 251 8.68 24.83 -40.79
N VAL A 252 8.93 23.52 -40.80
CA VAL A 252 9.69 22.87 -41.88
C VAL A 252 8.92 22.97 -43.20
N LEU A 253 7.61 22.70 -43.20
CA LEU A 253 6.77 22.83 -44.39
C LEU A 253 6.77 24.26 -44.94
N MET A 254 6.65 25.27 -44.08
CA MET A 254 6.75 26.68 -44.48
C MET A 254 8.10 27.01 -45.10
N LYS A 255 9.22 26.55 -44.50
CA LYS A 255 10.55 26.76 -45.09
C LYS A 255 10.77 26.04 -46.42
N VAL A 256 10.15 24.88 -46.61
CA VAL A 256 10.20 24.16 -47.89
C VAL A 256 9.38 24.90 -48.94
N LEU A 257 8.18 25.37 -48.58
CA LEU A 257 7.34 26.17 -49.48
C LEU A 257 8.01 27.49 -49.88
N ASP A 258 8.63 28.21 -48.93
CA ASP A 258 9.38 29.44 -49.22
C ASP A 258 10.57 29.20 -50.19
N ARG A 259 11.17 28.01 -50.16
CA ARG A 259 12.23 27.62 -51.11
C ARG A 259 11.70 27.14 -52.46
N CYS A 260 10.44 26.71 -52.53
CA CYS A 260 9.78 26.23 -53.74
C CYS A 260 8.97 27.30 -54.46
N VAL A 261 8.77 28.49 -53.87
CA VAL A 261 8.24 29.66 -54.57
C VAL A 261 9.43 30.44 -55.16
N PRO A 262 9.76 30.28 -56.46
CA PRO A 262 10.79 31.09 -57.07
C PRO A 262 10.37 32.56 -57.01
N GLY A 263 11.30 33.40 -56.57
CA GLY A 263 11.13 34.85 -56.56
C GLY A 263 10.64 35.33 -57.91
N HIS A 264 9.48 35.97 -57.91
CA HIS A 264 9.09 36.87 -58.98
C HIS A 264 9.90 38.15 -58.77
N ASP A 265 11.15 38.13 -59.23
CA ASP A 265 11.97 39.34 -59.35
C ASP A 265 11.28 40.25 -60.37
N GLY A 266 10.80 41.40 -59.89
CA GLY A 266 10.36 42.53 -60.69
C GLY A 266 11.49 43.49 -60.98
#